data_AF-M5DVH2-F1
#
_entry.id   AF-M5DVH2-F1
#
_cell.length_a   1.000
_cell.length_b   1.000
_cell.length_c   1.000
_cell.angle_alpha   90.00
_cell.angle_beta   90.00
_cell.angle_gamma   90.00
#
_symmetry.space_group_name_H-M   'P 1'
#
loop_
_entity.id
_entity.type
_entity.pdbx_description
1 polymer ?
#
loop_
_entity_poly.entity_id
_entity_poly.type
_entity_poly.pdbx_seq_one_letter_code
_entity_poly.pdbx_strand_id
1 'polypeptide(L)'
;MKSLLFALFFICFAPSVWCDSTIQYDNTSQTYHFPEKILSSTELFNEFSSLSGIQIFYDPQVVVPDLLRGSNLSEDAVLRFLDQNFSIIKTFNDQKNIITLQVLPKGEYQRSTLIKANDDSSTPHLTDQSIAKLSTQESEQRQLVLKAKALREAARLDAQEKHEENRSHSKEEREAHEKKRLKKENELKNEAITELKKFKKTDPEIYDRLLMIHKSRYPNIEVELTDNSEGSSTDD
;
A
#
# COMPACT_ATOMS: atom_id res chain seq x y z
N MET A 1 -20.97 -25.34 -53.80
CA MET A 1 -22.06 -25.21 -52.83
C MET A 1 -21.57 -25.78 -51.50
N LYS A 2 -20.55 -25.27 -50.79
CA LYS A 2 -20.18 -23.93 -50.29
C LYS A 2 -21.24 -23.29 -49.38
N SER A 3 -21.00 -23.48 -48.09
CA SER A 3 -21.32 -22.58 -46.98
C SER A 3 -22.77 -22.52 -46.51
N LEU A 4 -23.16 -23.48 -45.68
CA LEU A 4 -24.27 -23.29 -44.74
C LEU A 4 -24.14 -24.34 -43.62
N LEU A 5 -23.36 -24.03 -42.58
CA LEU A 5 -23.52 -24.51 -41.20
C LEU A 5 -22.28 -24.12 -40.37
N PHE A 6 -22.04 -22.82 -40.17
CA PHE A 6 -21.08 -22.36 -39.14
C PHE A 6 -21.39 -20.94 -38.68
N ALA A 7 -22.66 -20.69 -38.32
CA ALA A 7 -23.08 -19.40 -37.78
C ALA A 7 -24.14 -19.60 -36.69
N LEU A 8 -23.76 -20.28 -35.61
CA LEU A 8 -24.58 -20.37 -34.39
C LEU A 8 -23.66 -20.48 -33.16
N PHE A 9 -22.68 -19.56 -33.08
CA PHE A 9 -21.94 -19.32 -31.86
C PHE A 9 -21.40 -17.88 -31.82
N PHE A 10 -22.29 -16.92 -32.05
CA PHE A 10 -22.07 -15.53 -31.66
C PHE A 10 -23.28 -15.10 -30.83
N ILE A 11 -23.45 -15.76 -29.68
CA ILE A 11 -24.18 -15.14 -28.58
C ILE A 11 -23.34 -13.93 -28.20
N CYS A 12 -23.92 -12.77 -28.46
CA CYS A 12 -23.41 -11.47 -28.11
C CYS A 12 -23.11 -11.44 -26.60
N PHE A 13 -21.86 -11.66 -26.22
CA PHE A 13 -21.32 -11.00 -25.03
C PHE A 13 -21.11 -9.53 -25.40
N ALA A 14 -22.22 -8.80 -25.49
CA ALA A 14 -22.14 -7.39 -25.19
C ALA A 14 -21.68 -7.33 -23.73
N PRO A 15 -20.56 -6.66 -23.39
CA PRO A 15 -20.38 -6.25 -22.01
C PRO A 15 -21.63 -5.41 -21.71
N SER A 16 -22.49 -5.92 -20.85
CA SER A 16 -23.52 -5.09 -20.28
C SER A 16 -22.72 -4.02 -19.53
N VAL A 17 -22.64 -2.83 -20.12
CA VAL A 17 -22.21 -1.64 -19.41
C VAL A 17 -23.30 -1.44 -18.39
N TRP A 18 -23.14 -2.06 -17.22
CA TRP A 18 -23.94 -1.74 -16.06
C TRP A 18 -23.56 -0.30 -15.78
N CYS A 19 -24.38 0.61 -16.29
CA CYS A 19 -24.32 2.00 -15.88
C CYS A 19 -24.67 1.96 -14.40
N ASP A 20 -23.63 1.97 -13.56
CA ASP A 20 -23.81 1.92 -12.12
C ASP A 20 -24.74 3.07 -11.74
N SER A 21 -25.90 2.74 -11.20
CA SER A 21 -26.91 3.74 -10.83
C SER A 21 -26.69 4.28 -9.41
N THR A 22 -25.75 3.70 -8.67
CA THR A 22 -25.53 3.90 -7.23
C THR A 22 -24.04 4.06 -6.93
N ILE A 23 -23.73 4.64 -5.77
CA ILE A 23 -22.34 4.73 -5.29
C ILE A 23 -21.89 3.33 -4.88
N GLN A 24 -20.71 2.92 -5.33
CA GLN A 24 -20.11 1.66 -4.90
C GLN A 24 -18.87 1.92 -4.04
N TYR A 25 -18.54 0.99 -3.15
CA TYR A 25 -17.32 1.05 -2.36
C TYR A 25 -16.37 -0.08 -2.76
N ASP A 26 -15.19 0.27 -3.27
CA ASP A 26 -14.12 -0.69 -3.52
C ASP A 26 -13.29 -0.88 -2.24
N ASN A 27 -13.47 -2.06 -1.64
CA ASN A 27 -12.76 -2.49 -0.45
C ASN A 27 -11.23 -2.57 -0.63
N THR A 28 -10.75 -2.72 -1.86
CA THR A 28 -9.34 -2.93 -2.20
C THR A 28 -8.60 -1.59 -2.22
N SER A 29 -9.15 -0.62 -2.94
CA SER A 29 -8.60 0.73 -3.08
C SER A 29 -9.03 1.70 -1.97
N GLN A 30 -10.03 1.32 -1.15
CA GLN A 30 -10.66 2.18 -0.15
C GLN A 30 -11.28 3.45 -0.73
N THR A 31 -11.84 3.33 -1.94
CA THR A 31 -12.49 4.44 -2.63
C THR A 31 -13.95 4.17 -2.93
N TYR A 32 -14.73 5.23 -2.86
CA TYR A 32 -16.09 5.29 -3.36
C TYR A 32 -16.05 5.59 -4.86
N HIS A 33 -16.66 4.71 -5.64
CA HIS A 33 -16.93 4.88 -7.06
C HIS A 33 -18.28 5.55 -7.21
N PHE A 34 -18.25 6.81 -7.63
CA PHE A 34 -19.44 7.59 -7.89
C PHE A 34 -19.90 7.36 -9.35
N PRO A 35 -21.21 7.20 -9.58
CA PRO A 35 -21.73 6.95 -10.91
C PRO A 35 -21.53 8.15 -11.84
N GLU A 36 -21.49 7.91 -13.16
CA GLU A 36 -21.30 8.97 -14.17
C GLU A 36 -22.54 9.89 -14.36
N LYS A 37 -23.59 9.68 -13.54
CA LYS A 37 -24.72 10.61 -13.42
C LYS A 37 -24.41 11.73 -12.42
N ILE A 38 -25.21 12.78 -12.49
CA ILE A 38 -25.25 13.79 -11.43
C ILE A 38 -26.05 13.21 -10.26
N LEU A 39 -25.50 13.32 -9.06
CA LEU A 39 -26.15 12.93 -7.81
C LEU A 39 -26.72 14.15 -7.09
N SER A 40 -27.89 13.95 -6.52
CA SER A 40 -28.48 14.86 -5.54
C SER A 40 -27.78 14.78 -4.18
N SER A 41 -27.92 15.83 -3.37
CA SER A 41 -27.42 15.81 -1.98
C SER A 41 -28.00 14.65 -1.19
N THR A 42 -29.30 14.36 -1.36
CA THR A 42 -29.99 13.30 -0.62
C THR A 42 -29.45 11.92 -0.99
N GLU A 43 -29.24 11.64 -2.28
CA GLU A 43 -28.61 10.39 -2.72
C GLU A 43 -27.19 10.27 -2.14
N LEU A 44 -26.39 11.34 -2.20
CA LEU A 44 -25.05 11.35 -1.63
C LEU A 44 -25.08 11.04 -0.12
N PHE A 45 -25.92 11.74 0.65
CA PHE A 45 -25.96 11.58 2.10
C PHE A 45 -26.44 10.19 2.52
N ASN A 46 -27.45 9.65 1.84
CA ASN A 46 -28.00 8.33 2.13
C ASN A 46 -26.97 7.23 1.84
N GLU A 47 -26.45 7.19 0.62
CA GLU A 47 -25.52 6.17 0.18
C GLU A 47 -24.19 6.24 0.95
N PHE A 48 -23.65 7.45 1.12
CA PHE A 48 -22.40 7.63 1.87
C PHE A 48 -22.56 7.26 3.35
N SER A 49 -23.69 7.60 3.98
CA SER A 49 -23.98 7.20 5.36
C SER A 49 -24.07 5.68 5.49
N SER A 50 -24.72 5.01 4.54
CA SER A 50 -24.87 3.55 4.52
C SER A 50 -23.51 2.84 4.37
N LEU A 51 -22.71 3.28 3.40
CA LEU A 51 -21.44 2.62 3.07
C LEU A 51 -20.34 2.91 4.11
N SER A 52 -20.20 4.16 4.57
CA SER A 52 -19.17 4.55 5.55
C SER A 52 -19.54 4.16 6.99
N GLY A 53 -20.83 3.93 7.25
CA GLY A 53 -21.40 3.78 8.58
C GLY A 53 -21.52 5.10 9.36
N ILE A 54 -20.97 6.20 8.85
CA ILE A 54 -21.07 7.51 9.49
C ILE A 54 -22.54 7.94 9.49
N GLN A 55 -23.07 8.33 10.65
CA GLN A 55 -24.43 8.83 10.74
C GLN A 55 -24.47 10.26 10.17
N ILE A 56 -25.31 10.49 9.17
CA ILE A 56 -25.44 11.82 8.56
C ILE A 56 -26.79 12.41 8.94
N PHE A 57 -26.77 13.62 9.48
CA PHE A 57 -27.92 14.46 9.73
C PHE A 57 -27.80 15.70 8.86
N TYR A 58 -28.85 16.12 8.17
CA TYR A 58 -28.77 17.26 7.25
C TYR A 58 -29.98 18.18 7.35
N ASP A 59 -29.75 19.46 7.09
CA ASP A 59 -30.82 20.44 6.98
C ASP A 59 -31.58 20.24 5.65
N PRO A 60 -32.92 20.26 5.63
CA PRO A 60 -33.69 20.16 4.38
C PRO A 60 -33.28 21.18 3.29
N GLN A 61 -32.78 22.35 3.68
CA GLN A 61 -32.34 23.41 2.76
C GLN A 61 -31.05 23.07 1.98
N VAL A 62 -30.26 22.09 2.45
CA VAL A 62 -29.04 21.66 1.72
C VAL A 62 -29.34 20.63 0.63
N VAL A 63 -30.62 20.25 0.45
CA VAL A 63 -31.05 19.33 -0.59
C VAL A 63 -31.03 20.05 -1.93
N VAL A 64 -30.03 19.73 -2.76
CA VAL A 64 -29.94 20.19 -4.15
C VAL A 64 -29.92 19.00 -5.11
N PRO A 65 -30.53 19.13 -6.30
CA PRO A 65 -30.62 18.02 -7.26
C PRO A 65 -29.29 17.71 -7.95
N ASP A 66 -28.44 18.72 -8.13
CA ASP A 66 -27.22 18.62 -8.92
C ASP A 66 -25.97 18.97 -8.09
N LEU A 67 -25.51 18.03 -7.25
CA LEU A 67 -24.41 18.28 -6.32
C LEU A 67 -23.05 17.81 -6.84
N LEU A 68 -22.98 16.56 -7.30
CA LEU A 68 -21.72 15.90 -7.62
C LEU A 68 -21.87 15.05 -8.87
N ARG A 69 -20.86 15.09 -9.75
CA ARG A 69 -20.77 14.22 -10.93
C ARG A 69 -19.51 13.36 -10.84
N GLY A 70 -19.65 12.08 -11.19
CA GLY A 70 -18.70 10.97 -11.00
C GLY A 70 -17.21 11.30 -10.89
N SER A 71 -16.62 10.92 -9.76
CA SER A 71 -15.18 10.85 -9.49
C SER A 71 -14.91 9.76 -8.46
N ASN A 72 -13.79 9.05 -8.53
CA ASN A 72 -13.40 8.11 -7.48
C ASN A 72 -12.84 8.90 -6.29
N LEU A 73 -13.47 8.80 -5.13
CA LEU A 73 -13.07 9.56 -3.94
C LEU A 73 -12.84 8.64 -2.75
N SER A 74 -11.78 8.85 -1.99
CA SER A 74 -11.64 8.23 -0.66
C SER A 74 -12.63 8.86 0.34
N GLU A 75 -12.83 8.23 1.50
CA GLU A 75 -13.65 8.81 2.60
C GLU A 75 -13.20 10.24 2.92
N ASP A 76 -11.89 10.48 3.05
CA ASP A 76 -11.33 11.81 3.32
C ASP A 76 -11.63 12.81 2.20
N ALA A 77 -11.61 12.37 0.93
CA ALA A 77 -11.90 13.23 -0.19
C ALA A 77 -13.39 13.61 -0.24
N VAL A 78 -14.30 12.68 0.08
CA VAL A 78 -15.73 12.97 0.25
C VAL A 78 -15.94 13.96 1.40
N LEU A 79 -15.29 13.75 2.55
CA LEU A 79 -15.40 14.66 3.70
C LEU A 79 -14.90 16.08 3.37
N ARG A 80 -13.79 16.20 2.64
CA ARG A 80 -13.28 17.51 2.16
C ARG A 80 -14.24 18.16 1.19
N PHE A 81 -14.84 17.39 0.28
CA PHE A 81 -15.86 17.89 -0.62
C PHE A 81 -17.06 18.45 0.16
N LEU A 82 -17.53 17.73 1.19
CA LEU A 82 -18.61 18.20 2.06
C LEU A 82 -18.22 19.48 2.81
N ASP A 83 -17.03 19.55 3.40
CA ASP A 83 -16.52 20.76 4.08
C ASP A 83 -16.42 21.99 3.17
N GLN A 84 -16.18 21.79 1.87
CA GLN A 84 -16.08 22.87 0.89
C GLN A 84 -17.45 23.45 0.50
N ASN A 85 -18.47 22.60 0.45
CA ASN A 85 -19.80 22.96 -0.05
C ASN A 85 -20.78 23.32 1.06
N PHE A 86 -20.57 22.81 2.27
CA PHE A 86 -21.51 22.94 3.40
C PHE A 86 -20.79 23.35 4.68
N SER A 87 -21.56 23.78 5.66
CA SER A 87 -21.08 23.84 7.05
C SER A 87 -21.24 22.46 7.67
N ILE A 88 -20.14 21.85 8.11
CA ILE A 88 -20.14 20.50 8.66
C ILE A 88 -19.77 20.52 10.15
N ILE A 89 -20.59 19.89 10.99
CA ILE A 89 -20.26 19.58 12.38
C ILE A 89 -19.90 18.10 12.45
N LYS A 90 -18.68 17.80 12.91
CA LYS A 90 -18.17 16.43 13.02
C LYS A 90 -18.16 16.01 14.48
N THR A 91 -18.68 14.83 14.77
CA THR A 91 -18.53 14.20 16.08
C THR A 91 -17.62 13.00 15.98
N PHE A 92 -16.75 12.86 16.97
CA PHE A 92 -15.71 11.85 17.02
C PHE A 92 -15.94 10.90 18.20
N ASN A 93 -15.58 9.63 18.02
CA ASN A 93 -15.45 8.70 19.15
C ASN A 93 -14.13 8.94 19.92
N ASP A 94 -13.91 8.18 20.99
CA ASP A 94 -12.72 8.29 21.85
C ASP A 94 -11.42 8.04 21.08
N GLN A 95 -11.47 7.24 20.03
CA GLN A 95 -10.35 6.95 19.12
C GLN A 95 -10.18 8.01 18.02
N LYS A 96 -10.88 9.14 18.11
CA LYS A 96 -10.86 10.26 17.14
C LYS A 96 -11.33 9.90 15.73
N ASN A 97 -12.13 8.84 15.60
CA ASN A 97 -12.80 8.52 14.33
C ASN A 97 -14.12 9.28 14.23
N ILE A 98 -14.43 9.79 13.05
CA ILE A 98 -15.72 10.42 12.78
C ILE A 98 -16.80 9.35 12.85
N ILE A 99 -17.83 9.62 13.67
CA ILE A 99 -19.01 8.75 13.82
C ILE A 99 -20.28 9.43 13.32
N THR A 100 -20.32 10.77 13.36
CA THR A 100 -21.49 11.55 12.95
C THR A 100 -21.08 12.81 12.18
N LEU A 101 -21.90 13.19 11.21
CA LEU A 101 -21.85 14.44 10.48
C LEU A 101 -23.19 15.16 10.57
N GLN A 102 -23.18 16.44 10.90
CA GLN A 102 -24.31 17.34 10.66
C GLN A 102 -23.98 18.25 9.49
N VAL A 103 -24.83 18.25 8.47
CA VAL A 103 -24.67 19.00 7.22
C VAL A 103 -25.63 20.16 7.20
N LEU A 104 -25.09 21.37 7.27
CA LEU A 104 -25.84 22.62 7.38
C LEU A 104 -25.58 23.53 6.18
N PRO A 105 -26.48 24.49 5.89
CA PRO A 105 -26.22 25.54 4.93
C PRO A 105 -24.92 26.26 5.25
N LYS A 106 -24.18 26.63 4.21
CA LYS A 106 -22.85 27.21 4.36
C LYS A 106 -22.90 28.52 5.16
N GLY A 107 -22.05 28.61 6.18
CA GLY A 107 -22.00 29.75 7.11
C GLY A 107 -22.89 29.59 8.35
N GLU A 108 -23.68 28.52 8.43
CA GLU A 108 -24.51 28.22 9.60
C GLU A 108 -23.87 27.17 10.52
N TYR A 109 -24.19 27.22 11.82
CA TYR A 109 -23.58 26.35 12.83
C TYR A 109 -24.59 25.82 13.88
N GLN A 110 -25.87 26.16 13.76
CA GLN A 110 -26.94 25.75 14.67
C GLN A 110 -28.27 25.67 13.93
N ARG A 111 -29.08 24.63 14.18
CA ARG A 111 -30.42 24.47 13.60
C ARG A 111 -31.33 23.68 14.51
N SER A 112 -32.59 24.07 14.59
CA SER A 112 -33.59 23.42 15.46
C SER A 112 -34.03 22.02 14.99
N THR A 113 -33.82 21.69 13.71
CA THR A 113 -34.45 20.54 13.05
C THR A 113 -33.57 19.98 11.92
N LEU A 114 -33.11 18.73 12.04
CA LEU A 114 -32.40 18.00 10.98
C LEU A 114 -33.15 16.73 10.55
N ILE A 115 -32.86 16.26 9.34
CA ILE A 115 -33.28 14.96 8.82
C ILE A 115 -32.10 13.99 8.94
N LYS A 116 -32.35 12.76 9.38
CA LYS A 116 -31.34 11.70 9.38
C LYS A 116 -31.31 11.02 8.00
N ALA A 117 -30.13 10.83 7.44
CA ALA A 117 -29.94 10.07 6.22
C ALA A 117 -30.37 8.61 6.43
N ASN A 118 -30.96 8.02 5.38
CA ASN A 118 -31.58 6.69 5.38
C ASN A 118 -32.80 6.53 6.31
N ASP A 119 -33.30 7.59 6.95
CA ASP A 119 -34.62 7.54 7.56
C ASP A 119 -35.69 7.87 6.50
N ASP A 120 -36.81 7.14 6.55
CA ASP A 120 -37.96 7.42 5.70
C ASP A 120 -38.45 8.85 5.95
N SER A 121 -38.83 9.55 4.88
CA SER A 121 -39.32 10.96 4.91
C SER A 121 -40.50 11.24 5.85
N SER A 122 -41.09 10.21 6.44
CA SER A 122 -42.12 10.29 7.49
C SER A 122 -41.57 10.44 8.91
N THR A 123 -40.25 10.40 9.12
CA THR A 123 -39.64 10.57 10.43
C THR A 123 -39.66 12.04 10.88
N PRO A 124 -40.00 12.32 12.14
CA PRO A 124 -40.03 13.69 12.64
C PRO A 124 -38.62 14.29 12.62
N HIS A 125 -38.53 15.56 12.25
CA HIS A 125 -37.28 16.31 12.32
C HIS A 125 -36.65 16.19 13.72
N LEU A 126 -35.38 15.85 13.75
CA LEU A 126 -34.65 15.67 15.00
C LEU A 126 -34.22 17.02 15.54
N THR A 127 -34.48 17.24 16.83
CA THR A 127 -33.98 18.41 17.57
C THR A 127 -32.53 18.20 17.99
N ASP A 128 -31.82 19.29 18.27
CA ASP A 128 -30.43 19.28 18.77
C ASP A 128 -30.22 18.32 19.94
N GLN A 129 -31.18 18.22 20.86
CA GLN A 129 -31.07 17.33 22.01
C GLN A 129 -31.16 15.85 21.62
N SER A 130 -32.01 15.50 20.65
CA SER A 130 -32.10 14.15 20.11
C SER A 130 -30.84 13.79 19.32
N ILE A 131 -30.33 14.74 18.52
CA ILE A 131 -29.10 14.57 17.75
C ILE A 131 -27.91 14.39 18.69
N ALA A 132 -27.78 15.20 19.75
CA ALA A 132 -26.68 15.07 20.71
C ALA A 132 -26.61 13.68 21.35
N LYS A 133 -27.77 13.06 21.65
CA LYS A 133 -27.84 11.70 22.21
C LYS A 133 -27.48 10.62 21.19
N LEU A 134 -27.93 10.76 19.95
CA LEU A 134 -27.62 9.81 18.87
C LEU A 134 -26.17 9.95 18.40
N SER A 135 -25.67 11.18 18.35
CA SER A 135 -24.37 11.55 17.82
C SER A 135 -23.20 11.08 18.69
N THR A 136 -23.45 10.69 19.94
CA THR A 136 -22.44 10.10 20.84
C THR A 136 -22.30 8.59 20.69
N GLN A 137 -23.22 7.93 20.02
CA GLN A 137 -23.18 6.47 19.85
C GLN A 137 -22.72 6.11 18.44
N GLU A 138 -21.62 5.38 18.36
CA GLU A 138 -21.13 4.84 17.10
C GLU A 138 -22.12 3.80 16.55
N SER A 139 -22.53 3.95 15.29
CA SER A 139 -23.41 2.99 14.62
C SER A 139 -22.74 1.61 14.49
N GLU A 140 -23.53 0.54 14.53
CA GLU A 140 -23.01 -0.83 14.34
C GLU A 140 -22.26 -0.96 13.01
N GLN A 141 -22.79 -0.33 11.94
CA GLN A 141 -22.14 -0.31 10.64
C GLN A 141 -20.79 0.41 10.68
N ARG A 142 -20.67 1.54 11.40
CA ARG A 142 -19.38 2.24 11.56
C ARG A 142 -18.37 1.38 12.30
N GLN A 143 -18.79 0.68 13.35
CA GLN A 143 -17.92 -0.23 14.11
C GLN A 143 -17.36 -1.34 13.21
N LEU A 144 -18.21 -1.93 12.36
CA LEU A 144 -17.79 -2.94 11.39
C LEU A 144 -16.79 -2.37 10.38
N VAL A 145 -17.07 -1.19 9.81
CA VAL A 145 -16.18 -0.52 8.86
C VAL A 145 -14.82 -0.18 9.49
N LEU A 146 -14.81 0.42 10.69
CA LEU A 146 -13.58 0.78 11.40
C LEU A 146 -12.76 -0.46 11.78
N LYS A 147 -13.41 -1.53 12.27
CA LYS A 147 -12.74 -2.81 12.57
C LYS A 147 -12.11 -3.41 11.32
N ALA A 148 -12.83 -3.42 10.21
CA ALA A 148 -12.31 -3.92 8.94
C ALA A 148 -11.14 -3.08 8.42
N LYS A 149 -11.19 -1.75 8.58
CA LYS A 149 -10.08 -0.84 8.23
C LYS A 149 -8.84 -1.11 9.09
N ALA A 150 -9.00 -1.26 10.39
CA ALA A 150 -7.90 -1.56 11.32
C ALA A 150 -7.22 -2.90 11.02
N LEU A 151 -8.00 -3.96 10.76
CA LEU A 151 -7.46 -5.28 10.39
C LEU A 151 -6.64 -5.24 9.11
N ARG A 152 -7.09 -4.48 8.11
CA ARG A 152 -6.37 -4.33 6.84
C ARG A 152 -5.07 -3.56 7.01
N GLU A 153 -5.10 -2.47 7.78
CA GLU A 153 -3.89 -1.69 8.03
C GLU A 153 -2.84 -2.53 8.79
N ALA A 154 -3.27 -3.32 9.79
CA ALA A 154 -2.39 -4.27 10.46
C ALA A 154 -1.79 -5.30 9.50
N ALA A 155 -2.60 -5.88 8.60
CA ALA A 155 -2.11 -6.82 7.59
C ALA A 155 -1.13 -6.16 6.60
N ARG A 156 -1.36 -4.90 6.22
CA ARG A 156 -0.46 -4.14 5.35
C ARG A 156 0.89 -3.89 6.01
N LEU A 157 0.90 -3.53 7.28
CA LEU A 157 2.13 -3.31 8.06
C LEU A 157 2.91 -4.61 8.24
N ASP A 158 2.25 -5.73 8.58
CA ASP A 158 2.89 -7.05 8.68
C ASP A 158 3.50 -7.51 7.34
N ALA A 159 2.81 -7.28 6.23
CA ALA A 159 3.33 -7.59 4.90
C ALA A 159 4.55 -6.73 4.53
N GLN A 160 4.54 -5.45 4.93
CA GLN A 160 5.67 -4.55 4.72
C GLN A 160 6.89 -4.96 5.55
N GLU A 161 6.70 -5.28 6.82
CA GLU A 161 7.75 -5.76 7.72
C GLU A 161 8.41 -7.03 7.17
N LYS A 162 7.61 -8.04 6.78
CA LYS A 162 8.13 -9.26 6.15
C LYS A 162 8.90 -9.00 4.87
N HIS A 163 8.45 -8.03 4.07
CA HIS A 163 9.17 -7.69 2.84
C HIS A 163 10.53 -7.03 3.15
N GLU A 164 10.59 -6.19 4.18
CA GLU A 164 11.83 -5.56 4.64
C GLU A 164 12.81 -6.58 5.26
N GLU A 165 12.32 -7.51 6.08
CA GLU A 165 13.10 -8.62 6.65
C GLU A 165 13.68 -9.55 5.58
N ASN A 166 12.86 -9.95 4.59
CA ASN A 166 13.35 -10.80 3.51
C ASN A 166 14.43 -10.09 2.68
N ARG A 167 14.32 -8.77 2.52
CA ARG A 167 15.31 -7.97 1.81
C ARG A 167 16.62 -7.86 2.60
N SER A 168 16.58 -7.69 3.92
CA SER A 168 17.79 -7.67 4.75
C SER A 168 18.47 -9.04 4.76
N HIS A 169 17.72 -10.12 4.97
CA HIS A 169 18.25 -11.48 4.96
C HIS A 169 18.92 -11.83 3.62
N SER A 170 18.27 -11.50 2.49
CA SER A 170 18.85 -11.73 1.17
C SER A 170 20.17 -10.96 0.95
N LYS A 171 20.30 -9.77 1.55
CA LYS A 171 21.53 -8.98 1.47
C LYS A 171 22.64 -9.63 2.30
N GLU A 172 22.34 -10.03 3.54
CA GLU A 172 23.30 -10.70 4.43
C GLU A 172 23.80 -12.02 3.83
N GLU A 173 22.92 -12.82 3.23
CA GLU A 173 23.29 -14.06 2.54
C GLU A 173 24.26 -13.81 1.38
N ARG A 174 24.01 -12.76 0.58
CA ARG A 174 24.90 -12.38 -0.53
C ARG A 174 26.28 -11.95 -0.04
N GLU A 175 26.31 -11.10 0.99
CA GLU A 175 27.57 -10.64 1.61
C GLU A 175 28.35 -11.81 2.23
N ALA A 176 27.67 -12.72 2.92
CA ALA A 176 28.28 -13.92 3.49
C ALA A 176 28.83 -14.86 2.40
N HIS A 177 28.10 -15.04 1.30
CA HIS A 177 28.55 -15.86 0.17
C HIS A 177 29.76 -15.24 -0.52
N GLU A 178 29.76 -13.92 -0.75
CA GLU A 178 30.89 -13.20 -1.33
C GLU A 178 32.13 -13.29 -0.45
N LYS A 179 31.99 -13.10 0.87
CA LYS A 179 33.08 -13.26 1.83
C LYS A 179 33.67 -14.68 1.81
N LYS A 180 32.82 -15.71 1.75
CA LYS A 180 33.27 -17.11 1.62
C LYS A 180 34.02 -17.34 0.31
N ARG A 181 33.53 -16.80 -0.81
CA ARG A 181 34.19 -16.90 -2.12
C ARG A 181 35.57 -16.25 -2.10
N LEU A 182 35.66 -15.02 -1.60
CA LEU A 182 36.93 -14.28 -1.49
C LEU A 182 37.93 -14.99 -0.57
N LYS A 183 37.47 -15.55 0.55
CA LYS A 183 38.33 -16.33 1.46
C LYS A 183 38.93 -17.54 0.74
N LYS A 184 38.10 -18.31 0.03
CA LYS A 184 38.56 -19.50 -0.72
C LYS A 184 39.53 -19.13 -1.85
N GLU A 185 39.27 -18.02 -2.54
CA GLU A 185 40.16 -17.51 -3.59
C GLU A 185 41.53 -17.10 -3.03
N ASN A 186 41.54 -16.42 -1.88
CA ASN A 186 42.78 -16.07 -1.18
C ASN A 186 43.53 -17.30 -0.65
N GLU A 187 42.83 -18.31 -0.13
CA GLU A 187 43.45 -19.58 0.30
C GLU A 187 44.16 -20.26 -0.88
N LEU A 188 43.50 -20.41 -2.03
CA LEU A 188 44.09 -20.99 -3.25
C LEU A 188 45.26 -20.18 -3.80
N LYS A 189 45.21 -18.85 -3.67
CA LYS A 189 46.30 -17.96 -4.07
C LYS A 189 47.52 -18.14 -3.16
N ASN A 190 47.30 -18.22 -1.85
CA ASN A 190 48.37 -18.44 -0.86
C ASN A 190 49.04 -19.81 -1.04
N GLU A 191 48.28 -20.85 -1.37
CA GLU A 191 48.83 -22.17 -1.73
C GLU A 191 49.75 -22.07 -2.95
N ALA A 192 49.32 -21.40 -4.02
CA ALA A 192 50.14 -21.17 -5.21
C ALA A 192 51.43 -20.37 -4.90
N ILE A 193 51.34 -19.33 -4.07
CA ILE A 193 52.51 -18.56 -3.61
C ILE A 193 53.48 -19.47 -2.84
N THR A 194 52.96 -20.32 -1.96
CA THR A 194 53.78 -21.23 -1.14
C THR A 194 54.50 -22.27 -2.02
N GLU A 195 53.81 -22.84 -3.00
CA GLU A 195 54.38 -23.77 -3.96
C GLU A 195 55.48 -23.11 -4.80
N LEU A 196 55.23 -21.91 -5.33
CA LEU A 196 56.22 -21.13 -6.07
C LEU A 196 57.46 -20.81 -5.23
N LYS A 197 57.30 -20.44 -3.95
CA LYS A 197 58.43 -20.19 -3.04
C LYS A 197 59.31 -21.42 -2.83
N LYS A 198 58.71 -22.62 -2.74
CA LYS A 198 59.44 -23.88 -2.54
C LYS A 198 60.42 -24.16 -3.67
N PHE A 199 59.98 -23.97 -4.92
CA PHE A 199 60.78 -24.26 -6.11
C PHE A 199 61.73 -23.13 -6.49
N LYS A 200 61.46 -21.88 -6.09
CA LYS A 200 62.29 -20.71 -6.43
C LYS A 200 63.78 -20.86 -6.15
N LYS A 201 64.16 -21.59 -5.09
CA LYS A 201 65.57 -21.82 -4.72
C LYS A 201 66.08 -23.22 -5.06
N THR A 202 65.19 -24.19 -5.27
CA THR A 202 65.55 -25.61 -5.40
C THR A 202 65.51 -26.12 -6.83
N ASP A 203 64.61 -25.58 -7.66
CA ASP A 203 64.46 -25.97 -9.06
C ASP A 203 63.88 -24.79 -9.89
N PRO A 204 64.74 -24.01 -10.56
CA PRO A 204 64.31 -22.84 -11.35
C PRO A 204 63.43 -23.20 -12.56
N GLU A 205 63.64 -24.34 -13.21
CA GLU A 205 62.82 -24.74 -14.37
C GLU A 205 61.38 -25.07 -13.94
N ILE A 206 61.22 -25.77 -12.82
CA ILE A 206 59.91 -26.05 -12.25
C ILE A 206 59.23 -24.76 -11.78
N TYR A 207 59.99 -23.84 -11.18
CA TYR A 207 59.50 -22.52 -10.78
C TYR A 207 58.90 -21.74 -11.96
N ASP A 208 59.64 -21.60 -13.06
CA ASP A 208 59.18 -20.85 -14.24
C ASP A 208 57.92 -21.47 -14.86
N ARG A 209 57.83 -22.81 -14.86
CA ARG A 209 56.66 -23.54 -15.36
C ARG A 209 55.43 -23.31 -14.50
N LEU A 210 55.56 -23.40 -13.17
CA LEU A 210 54.47 -23.13 -12.23
C LEU A 210 54.05 -21.66 -12.29
N LEU A 211 55.01 -20.76 -12.44
CA LEU A 211 54.75 -19.33 -12.53
C LEU A 211 53.89 -19.01 -13.75
N MET A 212 54.22 -19.59 -14.90
CA MET A 212 53.42 -19.45 -16.13
C MET A 212 51.97 -19.95 -15.94
N ILE A 213 51.77 -21.05 -15.21
CA ILE A 213 50.44 -21.59 -14.92
C ILE A 213 49.63 -20.66 -14.00
N HIS A 214 50.23 -20.20 -12.90
CA HIS A 214 49.54 -19.39 -11.90
C HIS A 214 49.33 -17.93 -12.33
N LYS A 215 50.21 -17.36 -13.16
CA LYS A 215 50.13 -15.97 -13.65
C LYS A 215 48.86 -15.69 -14.45
N SER A 216 48.31 -16.70 -15.14
CA SER A 216 47.02 -16.56 -15.84
C SER A 216 45.84 -16.36 -14.87
N ARG A 217 45.91 -16.89 -13.66
CA ARG A 217 44.84 -16.80 -12.66
C ARG A 217 45.09 -15.69 -11.64
N TYR A 218 46.36 -15.38 -11.37
CA TYR A 218 46.82 -14.37 -10.43
C TYR A 218 47.87 -13.46 -11.09
N PRO A 219 47.45 -12.42 -11.83
CA PRO A 219 48.34 -11.64 -12.70
C PRO A 219 49.52 -10.96 -11.98
N ASN A 220 49.37 -10.68 -10.69
CA ASN A 220 50.36 -9.96 -9.86
C ASN A 220 51.07 -10.86 -8.84
N ILE A 221 51.03 -12.19 -9.02
CA ILE A 221 51.60 -13.14 -8.05
C ILE A 221 53.10 -12.95 -7.81
N GLU A 222 53.83 -12.41 -8.80
CA GLU A 222 55.27 -12.12 -8.73
C GLU A 222 55.61 -11.05 -7.69
N VAL A 223 54.75 -10.04 -7.52
CA VAL A 223 54.94 -8.94 -6.56
C VAL A 223 54.72 -9.43 -5.12
N GLU A 224 53.76 -10.32 -4.93
CA GLU A 224 53.44 -10.89 -3.60
C GLU A 224 54.43 -11.97 -3.16
N LEU A 225 55.22 -12.51 -4.10
CA LEU A 225 56.35 -13.38 -3.84
C LEU A 225 57.56 -12.63 -3.26
N THR A 226 57.70 -11.33 -3.53
CA THR A 226 58.78 -10.48 -3.02
C THR A 226 58.44 -9.85 -1.67
N ASP A 227 57.21 -9.39 -1.45
CA ASP A 227 56.82 -8.73 -0.19
C ASP A 227 56.81 -9.68 1.02
N ASN A 228 56.44 -10.94 0.82
CA ASN A 228 56.46 -11.95 1.90
C ASN A 228 57.86 -12.59 2.12
N SER A 229 58.92 -12.00 1.57
CA SER A 229 60.32 -12.44 1.74
C SER A 229 61.07 -11.64 2.80
N GLU A 230 60.52 -10.52 3.29
CA GLU A 230 61.19 -9.61 4.23
C GLU A 230 60.65 -9.70 5.67
N GLY A 231 59.69 -10.59 5.95
CA GLY A 231 59.06 -10.74 7.27
C GLY A 231 59.72 -11.74 8.24
N SER A 232 60.97 -12.17 8.02
CA SER A 232 61.66 -13.14 8.91
C SER A 232 63.10 -12.70 9.20
N SER A 233 63.23 -11.64 9.99
CA SER A 233 64.41 -11.23 10.75
C SER A 233 63.92 -10.03 11.57
N THR A 234 63.89 -9.97 12.90
CA THR A 234 64.63 -10.58 14.01
C THR A 234 63.85 -10.15 15.25
N ASP A 235 63.71 -10.98 16.27
CA ASP A 235 63.68 -10.52 17.66
C ASP A 235 64.32 -11.64 18.50
N ASP A 236 65.53 -11.32 18.98
CA ASP A 236 66.19 -11.95 20.13
C ASP A 236 65.55 -11.45 21.43
#